data_AF-A0A9E6EZ07-F1
#
_entry.id   AF-A0A9E6EZ07-F1
#
_cell.length_a   1.000
_cell.length_b   1.000
_cell.length_c   1.000
_cell.angle_alpha   90.00
_cell.angle_beta   90.00
_cell.angle_gamma   90.00
#
_symmetry.space_group_name_H-M   'P 1'
#
loop_
_entity.id
_entity.type
_entity.pdbx_description
1 polymer ?
#
loop_
_entity_poly.entity_id
_entity_poly.type
_entity_poly.pdbx_seq_one_letter_code
_entity_poly.pdbx_strand_id
1 'polypeptide(L)'
;MDIPTSVDQFTKSWYQPPVSQGNTGTCWCFSTTSYFESEVYRLTKKEVKLSEMYTVYWEYVEKAKRFIKEKGNSAFGEGSEANAVT
;
A
#
# COMPACT_ATOMS: atom_id res chain seq x y z
N MET A 1 -7.38 12.05 31.11
CA MET A 1 -7.72 11.83 29.70
C MET A 1 -8.29 10.44 29.61
N ASP A 2 -9.49 10.29 29.09
CA ASP A 2 -10.03 8.97 28.76
C ASP A 2 -9.35 8.48 27.47
N ILE A 3 -8.23 7.79 27.65
CA ILE A 3 -7.48 7.18 26.55
C ILE A 3 -8.03 5.78 26.29
N PRO A 4 -8.29 5.42 25.02
CA PRO A 4 -8.72 4.07 24.68
C PRO A 4 -7.72 3.01 25.17
N THR A 5 -8.20 2.02 25.90
CA THR A 5 -7.37 0.92 26.43
C THR A 5 -7.56 -0.40 25.68
N SER A 6 -8.56 -0.48 24.80
CA SER A 6 -8.85 -1.67 23.99
C SER A 6 -9.25 -1.30 22.56
N VAL A 7 -9.06 -2.25 21.64
CA VAL A 7 -9.39 -2.08 20.22
C VAL A 7 -10.88 -1.80 19.98
N ASP A 8 -11.75 -2.26 20.89
CA ASP A 8 -13.20 -2.09 20.78
C ASP A 8 -13.69 -0.68 21.14
N GLN A 9 -12.82 0.14 21.73
CA GLN A 9 -13.09 1.54 21.99
C GLN A 9 -12.86 2.42 20.75
N PHE A 10 -12.30 1.86 19.67
CA PHE A 10 -12.09 2.57 18.41
C PHE A 10 -13.26 2.36 17.45
N THR A 11 -13.60 3.40 16.70
CA THR A 11 -14.50 3.28 15.56
C THR A 11 -13.80 2.52 14.44
N LYS A 12 -14.34 1.35 14.08
CA LYS A 12 -13.78 0.49 13.02
C LYS A 12 -14.46 0.84 11.69
N SER A 13 -13.66 1.15 10.68
CA SER A 13 -14.12 1.12 9.29
C SER A 13 -14.10 -0.32 8.79
N TRP A 14 -14.84 -0.62 7.72
CA TRP A 14 -14.70 -1.90 7.03
C TRP A 14 -13.33 -1.99 6.39
N TYR A 15 -12.72 -3.18 6.44
CA TYR A 15 -11.42 -3.51 5.84
C TYR A 15 -11.38 -5.00 5.51
N GLN A 16 -10.53 -5.38 4.56
CA GLN A 16 -10.23 -6.80 4.29
C GLN A 16 -9.36 -7.39 5.41
N PRO A 17 -9.46 -8.70 5.70
CA PRO A 17 -8.57 -9.35 6.67
C PRO A 17 -7.09 -9.05 6.39
N PRO A 18 -6.27 -8.80 7.43
CA PRO A 18 -4.87 -8.48 7.24
C PRO A 18 -4.13 -9.59 6.47
N VAL A 19 -3.33 -9.17 5.48
CA VAL A 19 -2.49 -10.05 4.68
C VAL A 19 -1.02 -9.80 4.98
N SER A 20 -0.21 -10.86 4.97
CA SER A 20 1.23 -10.77 5.19
C SER A 20 1.94 -10.34 3.92
N GLN A 21 2.82 -9.34 4.00
CA GLN A 21 3.73 -8.98 2.92
C GLN A 21 4.88 -9.99 2.73
N GLY A 22 4.99 -11.00 3.60
CA GLY A 22 6.10 -11.94 3.60
C GLY A 22 7.44 -11.26 3.86
N ASN A 23 8.52 -11.82 3.30
CA ASN A 23 9.87 -11.28 3.44
C ASN A 23 10.19 -10.26 2.34
N THR A 24 9.45 -9.15 2.33
CA THR A 24 9.58 -8.08 1.32
C THR A 24 9.49 -6.69 1.98
N GLY A 25 10.01 -5.67 1.31
CA GLY A 25 9.93 -4.25 1.69
C GLY A 25 8.74 -3.50 1.09
N THR A 26 7.61 -4.17 0.85
CA THR A 26 6.48 -3.63 0.08
C THR A 26 5.31 -3.14 0.95
N CYS A 27 5.54 -2.81 2.22
CA CYS A 27 4.49 -2.34 3.14
C CYS A 27 3.69 -1.17 2.58
N TRP A 28 4.36 -0.27 1.85
CA TRP A 28 3.77 0.88 1.16
C TRP A 28 2.66 0.50 0.18
N CYS A 29 2.80 -0.64 -0.50
CA CYS A 29 1.78 -1.12 -1.44
C CYS A 29 0.63 -1.81 -0.69
N PHE A 30 0.94 -2.59 0.35
CA PHE A 30 -0.06 -3.31 1.15
C PHE A 30 -0.97 -2.36 1.92
N SER A 31 -0.40 -1.34 2.58
CA SER A 31 -1.18 -0.34 3.31
C SER A 31 -2.06 0.48 2.37
N THR A 32 -1.52 0.92 1.24
CA THR A 32 -2.26 1.69 0.23
C THR A 32 -3.37 0.86 -0.42
N THR A 33 -3.11 -0.43 -0.69
CA THR A 33 -4.11 -1.34 -1.24
C THR A 33 -5.25 -1.57 -0.26
N SER A 34 -4.94 -1.82 1.02
CA SER A 34 -5.93 -1.95 2.09
C SER A 34 -6.80 -0.70 2.23
N TYR A 35 -6.19 0.48 2.12
CA TYR A 35 -6.92 1.76 2.08
C TYR A 35 -7.88 1.84 0.88
N PHE A 36 -7.42 1.54 -0.33
CA PHE A 36 -8.27 1.60 -1.52
C PHE A 36 -9.41 0.57 -1.49
N GLU A 37 -9.15 -0.66 -1.03
CA GLU A 37 -10.19 -1.68 -0.85
C GLU A 37 -11.27 -1.15 0.11
N SER A 38 -10.86 -0.52 1.21
CA SER A 38 -11.77 0.09 2.20
C SER A 38 -12.59 1.24 1.62
N GLU A 39 -11.97 2.10 0.80
CA GLU A 39 -12.66 3.21 0.13
C GLU A 39 -13.63 2.74 -0.96
N VAL A 40 -13.27 1.71 -1.73
CA VAL A 40 -14.18 1.08 -2.71
C VAL A 40 -15.40 0.54 -2.00
N TYR A 41 -15.23 -0.15 -0.87
CA TYR A 41 -16.37 -0.62 -0.08
C TYR A 41 -17.18 0.55 0.50
N ARG A 42 -16.52 1.59 1.04
CA ARG A 42 -17.20 2.77 1.60
C ARG A 42 -18.14 3.41 0.57
N LEU A 43 -17.64 3.60 -0.66
CA LEU A 43 -18.34 4.30 -1.75
C LEU A 43 -19.35 3.42 -2.50
N THR A 44 -19.04 2.14 -2.70
CA THR A 44 -19.79 1.28 -3.65
C THR A 44 -20.45 0.07 -3.00
N LYS A 45 -20.13 -0.24 -1.74
CA LYS A 45 -20.51 -1.47 -1.03
C LYS A 45 -20.05 -2.76 -1.71
N LYS A 46 -19.09 -2.67 -2.64
CA LYS A 46 -18.45 -3.82 -3.26
C LYS A 46 -17.18 -4.17 -2.50
N GLU A 47 -17.04 -5.45 -2.19
CA GLU A 47 -15.79 -6.02 -1.72
C GLU A 47 -14.93 -6.37 -2.92
N VAL A 48 -13.71 -5.85 -2.95
CA VAL A 48 -12.74 -6.14 -4.00
C VAL A 48 -11.46 -6.64 -3.36
N LYS A 49 -10.74 -7.50 -4.09
CA LYS A 49 -9.36 -7.86 -3.78
C LYS A 49 -8.49 -7.33 -4.91
N LEU A 50 -7.66 -6.36 -4.59
CA LEU A 50 -6.67 -5.84 -5.52
C LEU A 50 -5.37 -6.63 -5.34
N SER A 51 -4.59 -6.74 -6.41
CA SER A 51 -3.27 -7.38 -6.37
C SER A 51 -2.21 -6.35 -5.99
N GLU A 52 -1.64 -6.48 -4.81
CA GLU A 52 -0.49 -5.68 -4.37
C GLU A 52 0.69 -5.88 -5.32
N MET A 53 0.90 -7.13 -5.76
CA MET A 53 2.05 -7.49 -6.61
C MET A 53 1.98 -6.87 -8.01
N TYR A 54 0.78 -6.59 -8.53
CA TYR A 54 0.64 -5.86 -9.79
C TYR A 54 1.23 -4.45 -9.69
N THR A 55 0.90 -3.72 -8.62
CA THR A 55 1.44 -2.37 -8.39
C THR A 55 2.93 -2.40 -8.06
N VAL A 56 3.38 -3.35 -7.22
CA VAL A 56 4.81 -3.52 -6.90
C VAL A 56 5.64 -3.76 -8.17
N TYR A 57 5.16 -4.61 -9.08
CA TYR A 57 5.84 -4.87 -10.33
C TYR A 57 6.06 -3.60 -11.15
N TRP A 58 4.99 -2.83 -11.38
CA TRP A 58 5.08 -1.61 -12.19
C TRP A 58 5.87 -0.50 -11.52
N GLU A 59 5.79 -0.38 -10.19
CA GLU A 59 6.65 0.52 -9.42
C GLU A 59 8.13 0.20 -9.66
N TYR A 60 8.53 -1.07 -9.58
CA TYR A 60 9.92 -1.44 -9.80
C TYR A 60 10.38 -1.18 -11.24
N VAL A 61 9.50 -1.35 -12.22
CA VAL A 61 9.78 -0.97 -13.62
C VAL A 61 10.04 0.53 -13.75
N GLU A 62 9.21 1.39 -13.15
CA GLU A 62 9.39 2.84 -13.21
C GLU A 62 10.61 3.32 -12.42
N LYS A 63 10.89 2.71 -11.25
CA LYS A 63 12.13 2.96 -10.50
C LYS A 63 13.36 2.58 -11.32
N ALA A 64 13.34 1.45 -12.02
CA ALA A 64 14.45 1.02 -12.86
C ALA A 64 14.68 2.00 -14.01
N LYS A 65 13.61 2.43 -14.69
CA LYS A 65 13.67 3.46 -15.74
C LYS A 65 14.26 4.77 -15.22
N ARG A 66 13.80 5.24 -14.06
CA ARG A 66 14.33 6.46 -13.41
C ARG A 66 15.81 6.31 -13.07
N PHE A 67 16.20 5.19 -12.46
CA PHE A 67 17.59 4.92 -12.11
C PHE A 67 18.52 4.97 -13.32
N ILE A 68 18.13 4.35 -14.44
CA ILE A 68 18.89 4.39 -15.69
C ILE A 68 18.94 5.82 -16.25
N LYS A 69 17.81 6.51 -16.32
CA LYS A 69 17.71 7.89 -16.83
C LYS A 69 18.60 8.86 -16.05
N GLU A 70 18.64 8.72 -14.73
CA GLU A 70 19.42 9.54 -13.82
C GLU A 70 20.85 9.02 -13.62
N LYS A 71 21.28 8.04 -14.42
CA LYS A 71 22.64 7.47 -14.40
C LYS A 71 23.07 7.00 -13.01
N GLY A 72 22.13 6.36 -12.30
CA GLY A 72 22.32 5.86 -10.95
C GLY A 72 22.03 6.85 -9.83
N ASN A 73 21.71 8.11 -10.15
CA ASN A 73 21.42 9.15 -9.15
C ASN A 73 19.96 9.13 -8.63
N SER A 74 19.38 7.95 -8.44
CA SER A 74 18.04 7.81 -7.85
C SER A 74 17.99 6.61 -6.91
N ALA A 75 17.07 6.59 -5.96
CA ALA A 75 16.92 5.46 -5.06
C ALA A 75 16.35 4.22 -5.79
N PHE A 76 17.05 3.08 -5.68
CA PHE A 76 16.63 1.79 -6.21
C PHE A 76 16.67 0.72 -5.11
N GLY A 77 15.55 0.55 -4.42
CA GLY A 77 15.36 -0.42 -3.35
C GLY A 77 13.88 -0.82 -3.25
N GLU A 78 13.54 -1.68 -2.29
CA GLU A 78 12.18 -2.27 -2.23
C GLU A 78 11.10 -1.29 -1.76
N GLY A 79 11.47 -0.33 -0.92
CA GLY A 79 10.54 0.67 -0.38
C GLY A 79 10.06 1.66 -1.43
N SER A 80 8.83 2.13 -1.29
CA SER A 80 8.27 3.24 -2.06
C SER A 80 7.16 3.93 -1.25
N GLU A 81 6.34 4.75 -1.88
CA GLU A 81 5.24 5.50 -1.27
C GLU A 81 3.99 5.45 -2.14
N ALA A 82 2.82 5.73 -1.56
CA ALA A 82 1.54 5.70 -2.26
C ALA A 82 1.49 6.65 -3.48
N ASN A 83 2.31 7.71 -3.49
CA ASN A 83 2.37 8.72 -4.53
C ASN A 83 3.78 8.82 -5.16
N ALA A 84 4.49 7.69 -5.27
CA ALA A 84 5.88 7.69 -5.74
C ALA A 84 6.05 7.91 -7.25
N VAL A 85 5.04 7.59 -8.06
CA VAL A 85 5.05 7.76 -9.52
C VAL A 85 4.14 8.92 -9.89
N THR A 86 4.73 10.03 -10.32
CA THR A 86 4.03 11.16 -10.96
C THR A 86 4.77 11.59 -12.21
#